data_AF-A0A2U3KR18-F1
#
_entry.id   AF-A0A2U3KR18-F1
#
_cell.length_a   1.000
_cell.length_b   1.000
_cell.length_c   1.000
_cell.angle_alpha   90.00
_cell.angle_beta   90.00
_cell.angle_gamma   90.00
#
_symmetry.space_group_name_H-M   'P 1'
#
loop_
_entity.id
_entity.type
_entity.pdbx_description
1 polymer ?
#
loop_
_entity_poly.entity_id
_entity_poly.type
_entity_poly.pdbx_seq_one_letter_code
_entity_poly.pdbx_strand_id
1 'polypeptide(L)'
;MNVSRWAVCALLVSAPVFGQTAPPRPEFEVASIRPSGPQPPSQLGVGLHIDGAQVTINYFALRDYIAMAYDLKIYQVSGPDWLPSTRFDIAAKVPAGTGRDQVRPMLQSLLEDRFQMKTHRDSKEFAVYALVVAKGGPKLKESPKESPLDPADPGAPSQGGGVNVSAQGGRGGVNVNYGGGSSVAFANNRFEGRKLSMPLFTEWLGRFMDRPVVDMTGLKSTYDITLDFTPEDYMAMMIRSAIAAGVVLPPEAMRALEGASGDSLSAALQTLGLKLESRKAPIEVLVVDKMEKMPTEN
;
A
#
# COMPACT_ATOMS: atom_id res chain seq x y z
N MET A 1 -64.38 49.52 -26.31
CA MET A 1 -64.09 49.30 -24.89
C MET A 1 -64.43 47.87 -24.53
N ASN A 2 -63.41 47.06 -24.22
CA ASN A 2 -63.38 45.98 -23.22
C ASN A 2 -62.20 45.05 -23.55
N VAL A 3 -61.09 45.29 -22.83
CA VAL A 3 -59.86 44.49 -22.90
C VAL A 3 -59.95 43.45 -21.79
N SER A 4 -60.15 42.18 -22.14
CA SER A 4 -60.15 41.06 -21.19
C SER A 4 -58.72 40.54 -21.03
N ARG A 5 -58.08 40.90 -19.92
CA ARG A 5 -56.76 40.38 -19.50
C ARG A 5 -56.92 38.95 -18.99
N TRP A 6 -56.22 37.99 -19.61
CA TRP A 6 -56.03 36.65 -19.05
C TRP A 6 -54.68 36.63 -18.31
N ALA A 7 -54.74 36.46 -16.99
CA ALA A 7 -53.56 36.23 -16.16
C ALA A 7 -53.27 34.71 -16.15
N VAL A 8 -52.11 34.32 -16.69
CA VAL A 8 -51.60 32.95 -16.57
C VAL A 8 -50.77 32.88 -15.29
N CYS A 9 -51.30 32.22 -14.27
CA CYS A 9 -50.54 31.86 -13.06
C CYS A 9 -49.61 30.69 -13.40
N ALA A 10 -48.29 30.95 -13.46
CA ALA A 10 -47.29 29.89 -13.52
C ALA A 10 -47.13 29.27 -12.12
N LEU A 11 -47.64 28.06 -11.94
CA LEU A 11 -47.39 27.21 -10.77
C LEU A 11 -45.95 26.67 -10.86
N LEU A 12 -45.05 27.23 -10.04
CA LEU A 12 -43.73 26.66 -9.78
C LEU A 12 -43.91 25.41 -8.91
N VAL A 13 -43.77 24.24 -9.52
CA VAL A 13 -43.68 22.97 -8.79
C VAL A 13 -42.23 22.84 -8.30
N SER A 14 -42.01 23.14 -7.01
CA SER A 14 -40.76 22.84 -6.32
C SER A 14 -40.70 21.34 -6.03
N ALA A 15 -39.92 20.60 -6.81
CA ALA A 15 -39.57 19.22 -6.46
C ALA A 15 -38.59 19.23 -5.27
N PRO A 16 -38.86 18.53 -4.16
CA PRO A 16 -37.89 18.37 -3.10
C PRO A 16 -36.74 17.50 -3.61
N VAL A 17 -35.56 18.09 -3.78
CA VAL A 17 -34.31 17.35 -3.91
C VAL A 17 -34.08 16.69 -2.56
N PHE A 18 -34.25 15.37 -2.49
CA PHE A 18 -33.77 14.59 -1.36
C PHE A 18 -32.26 14.78 -1.30
N GLY A 19 -31.79 15.56 -0.32
CA GLY A 19 -30.38 15.60 0.03
C GLY A 19 -29.98 14.19 0.44
N GLN A 20 -29.18 13.52 -0.39
CA GLN A 20 -28.43 12.35 0.06
C GLN A 20 -27.54 12.86 1.20
N THR A 21 -27.89 12.51 2.44
CA THR A 21 -26.98 12.65 3.57
C THR A 21 -25.69 11.95 3.15
N ALA A 22 -24.57 12.68 3.11
CA ALA A 22 -23.29 12.08 2.81
C ALA A 22 -23.10 10.88 3.75
N PRO A 23 -22.61 9.72 3.25
CA PRO A 23 -22.37 8.58 4.10
C PRO A 23 -21.52 9.02 5.30
N PRO A 24 -21.83 8.53 6.51
CA PRO A 24 -21.11 8.94 7.71
C PRO A 24 -19.62 8.72 7.50
N ARG A 25 -18.84 9.77 7.77
CA ARG A 25 -17.40 9.73 7.65
C ARG A 25 -16.83 8.71 8.65
N PRO A 26 -15.93 7.80 8.25
CA PRO A 26 -15.33 6.86 9.18
C PRO A 26 -14.51 7.60 10.23
N GLU A 27 -14.82 7.40 11.51
CA GLU A 27 -14.19 8.12 12.62
C GLU A 27 -13.97 7.18 13.81
N PHE A 28 -12.88 7.39 14.55
CA PHE A 28 -12.65 6.69 15.81
C PHE A 28 -13.64 7.19 16.87
N GLU A 29 -14.11 6.30 17.75
CA GLU A 29 -14.97 6.72 18.88
C GLU A 29 -14.23 7.70 19.79
N VAL A 30 -12.95 7.42 20.01
CA VAL A 30 -12.02 8.24 20.80
C VAL A 30 -10.63 8.11 20.18
N ALA A 31 -9.90 9.21 20.06
CA ALA A 31 -8.50 9.19 19.68
C ALA A 31 -7.68 10.17 20.54
N SER A 32 -6.52 9.72 20.98
CA SER A 32 -5.50 10.53 21.65
C SER A 32 -4.27 10.60 20.76
N ILE A 33 -3.77 11.81 20.53
CA ILE A 33 -2.52 12.05 19.79
C ILE A 33 -1.55 12.74 20.72
N ARG A 34 -0.32 12.23 20.82
CA ARG A 34 0.73 12.81 21.66
C ARG A 34 2.07 12.80 20.91
N PRO A 35 2.90 13.85 21.01
CA PRO A 35 4.27 13.76 20.54
C PRO A 35 4.99 12.61 21.24
N SER A 36 5.70 11.78 20.46
CA SER A 36 6.46 10.67 21.00
C SER A 36 7.68 11.20 21.76
N GLY A 37 7.93 10.66 22.96
CA GLY A 37 9.12 10.96 23.74
C GLY A 37 10.40 10.36 23.15
N PRO A 38 11.59 10.76 23.63
CA PRO A 38 12.84 10.09 23.26
C PRO A 38 12.80 8.64 23.76
N GLN A 39 12.78 7.67 22.84
CA GLN A 39 12.78 6.25 23.18
C GLN A 39 14.06 5.56 22.65
N PRO A 40 14.70 4.67 23.45
CA PRO A 40 15.83 3.90 22.96
C PRO A 40 15.37 2.91 21.88
N PRO A 41 16.20 2.64 20.85
CA PRO A 41 15.82 1.80 19.70
C PRO A 41 15.27 0.41 20.05
N SER A 42 15.70 -0.15 21.18
CA SER A 42 15.33 -1.48 21.66
C SER A 42 13.94 -1.58 22.31
N GLN A 43 13.27 -0.46 22.57
CA GLN A 43 11.94 -0.41 23.19
C GLN A 43 10.84 0.12 22.26
N LEU A 44 11.17 0.44 21.02
CA LEU A 44 10.22 0.97 20.06
C LEU A 44 9.27 -0.14 19.59
N GLY A 45 8.06 -0.18 20.14
CA GLY A 45 6.92 -0.89 19.56
C GLY A 45 6.41 -0.15 18.33
N VAL A 46 7.26 -0.05 17.28
CA VAL A 46 6.98 0.69 16.05
C VAL A 46 5.85 0.03 15.28
N GLY A 47 4.89 0.82 14.83
CA GLY A 47 3.86 0.38 13.90
C GLY A 47 2.48 0.15 14.51
N LEU A 48 1.59 -0.38 13.69
CA LEU A 48 0.16 -0.57 13.97
C LEU A 48 -0.07 -1.83 14.81
N HIS A 49 -0.64 -1.66 15.99
CA HIS A 49 -1.10 -2.72 16.86
C HIS A 49 -2.62 -2.60 17.02
N ILE A 50 -3.32 -3.72 16.88
CA ILE A 50 -4.77 -3.80 17.05
C ILE A 50 -5.08 -4.88 18.08
N ASP A 51 -5.65 -4.48 19.21
CA ASP A 51 -6.10 -5.36 20.30
C ASP A 51 -7.59 -5.13 20.56
N GLY A 52 -8.43 -6.06 20.09
CA GLY A 52 -9.88 -5.90 20.09
C GLY A 52 -10.30 -4.60 19.39
N ALA A 53 -10.91 -3.69 20.15
CA ALA A 53 -11.35 -2.38 19.66
C ALA A 53 -10.27 -1.29 19.76
N GLN A 54 -9.08 -1.61 20.25
CA GLN A 54 -8.01 -0.63 20.46
C GLN A 54 -7.01 -0.67 19.30
N VAL A 55 -6.75 0.50 18.72
CA VAL A 55 -5.69 0.74 17.76
C VAL A 55 -4.61 1.57 18.43
N THR A 56 -3.34 1.14 18.33
CA THR A 56 -2.19 1.95 18.71
C THR A 56 -1.17 1.98 17.59
N ILE A 57 -0.64 3.16 17.31
CA ILE A 57 0.44 3.38 16.36
C ILE A 57 1.47 4.24 17.09
N ASN A 58 2.69 3.73 17.24
CA ASN A 58 3.73 4.43 17.98
C ASN A 58 4.85 4.89 17.06
N TYR A 59 5.39 6.07 17.39
CA TYR A 59 6.64 6.59 16.85
C TYR A 59 6.65 6.84 15.33
N PHE A 60 5.50 7.23 14.77
CA PHE A 60 5.36 7.55 13.34
C PHE A 60 5.42 9.07 13.09
N ALA A 61 6.04 9.48 11.99
CA ALA A 61 5.94 10.85 11.52
C ALA A 61 4.60 11.06 10.83
N LEU A 62 4.22 12.33 10.61
CA LEU A 62 3.01 12.63 9.85
C LEU A 62 3.10 12.09 8.42
N ARG A 63 4.29 12.08 7.80
CA ARG A 63 4.50 11.42 6.49
C ARG A 63 4.13 9.93 6.52
N ASP A 64 4.47 9.22 7.59
CA ASP A 64 4.22 7.79 7.74
C ASP A 64 2.73 7.51 7.96
N TYR A 65 2.06 8.33 8.76
CA TYR A 65 0.61 8.26 8.95
C TYR A 65 -0.17 8.52 7.67
N ILE A 66 0.23 9.52 6.87
CA ILE A 66 -0.40 9.82 5.58
C ILE A 66 -0.20 8.65 4.62
N ALA A 67 1.02 8.13 4.51
CA ALA A 67 1.30 6.98 3.67
C ALA A 67 0.44 5.76 4.06
N MET A 68 0.29 5.49 5.36
CA MET A 68 -0.57 4.42 5.85
C MET A 68 -2.05 4.65 5.54
N ALA A 69 -2.55 5.87 5.79
CA ALA A 69 -3.96 6.21 5.67
C ALA A 69 -4.46 6.12 4.22
N TYR A 70 -3.60 6.46 3.24
CA TYR A 70 -3.94 6.42 1.81
C TYR A 70 -3.36 5.21 1.06
N ASP A 71 -2.75 4.25 1.76
CA ASP A 71 -2.08 3.06 1.20
C ASP A 71 -1.01 3.42 0.14
N LEU A 72 -0.19 4.41 0.45
CA LEU A 72 0.86 4.94 -0.41
C LEU A 72 2.24 4.49 0.06
N LYS A 73 3.20 4.47 -0.86
CA LYS A 73 4.62 4.41 -0.48
C LYS A 73 5.07 5.78 0.03
N ILE A 74 6.03 5.81 0.95
CA ILE A 74 6.54 7.07 1.54
C ILE A 74 6.97 8.09 0.47
N TYR A 75 7.60 7.63 -0.62
CA TYR A 75 8.02 8.50 -1.72
C TYR A 75 6.85 9.13 -2.52
N GLN A 76 5.64 8.57 -2.42
CA GLN A 76 4.43 9.12 -3.04
C GLN A 76 3.75 10.18 -2.18
N VAL A 77 4.24 10.43 -0.96
CA VAL A 77 3.77 11.54 -0.13
C VAL A 77 4.70 12.73 -0.32
N SER A 78 4.13 13.83 -0.81
CA SER A 78 4.77 15.12 -1.00
C SER A 78 4.11 16.17 -0.11
N GLY A 79 4.86 17.15 0.39
CA GLY A 79 4.32 18.18 1.25
C GLY A 79 5.43 18.98 1.91
N PRO A 80 5.12 19.68 3.02
CA PRO A 80 6.13 20.42 3.77
C PRO A 80 7.31 19.54 4.21
N ASP A 81 8.52 20.13 4.21
CA ASP A 81 9.79 19.48 4.53
C ASP A 81 9.87 18.89 5.95
N TRP A 82 9.00 19.37 6.85
CA TRP A 82 8.89 18.92 8.24
C TRP A 82 7.97 17.72 8.45
N LEU A 83 7.23 17.23 7.45
CA LEU A 83 6.41 16.02 7.59
C LEU A 83 7.16 14.78 8.14
N PRO A 84 8.46 14.55 7.84
CA PRO A 84 9.23 13.46 8.42
C PRO A 84 9.94 13.83 9.73
N SER A 85 9.58 14.93 10.41
CA SER A 85 10.26 15.40 11.63
C SER A 85 9.65 14.83 12.93
N THR A 86 8.81 15.61 13.64
CA THR A 86 8.17 15.19 14.90
C THR A 86 7.45 13.86 14.74
N ARG A 87 7.64 12.97 15.72
CA ARG A 87 6.96 11.68 15.82
C ARG A 87 5.77 11.80 16.77
N PHE A 88 4.70 11.07 16.46
CA PHE A 88 3.49 11.02 17.28
C PHE A 88 3.10 9.58 17.58
N ASP A 89 2.55 9.40 18.77
CA ASP A 89 1.85 8.21 19.19
C ASP A 89 0.33 8.47 19.08
N ILE A 90 -0.37 7.57 18.40
CA ILE A 90 -1.83 7.58 18.28
C ILE A 90 -2.37 6.37 19.01
N ALA A 91 -3.27 6.61 19.97
CA ALA A 91 -4.08 5.57 20.60
C ALA A 91 -5.56 5.89 20.36
N ALA A 92 -6.26 4.98 19.69
CA ALA A 92 -7.64 5.20 19.26
C ALA A 92 -8.53 3.98 19.46
N LYS A 93 -9.82 4.21 19.71
CA LYS A 93 -10.83 3.17 19.85
C LYS A 93 -11.69 3.10 18.59
N VAL A 94 -11.81 1.92 18.01
CA VAL A 94 -12.69 1.69 16.85
C VAL A 94 -14.11 1.31 17.31
N PRO A 95 -15.16 1.71 16.57
CA PRO A 95 -16.51 1.25 16.82
C PRO A 95 -16.65 -0.27 16.79
N ALA A 96 -17.58 -0.82 17.56
CA ALA A 96 -17.87 -2.25 17.52
C ALA A 96 -18.27 -2.70 16.10
N GLY A 97 -17.72 -3.83 15.64
CA GLY A 97 -17.98 -4.35 14.28
C GLY A 97 -17.18 -3.67 13.17
N THR A 98 -16.26 -2.76 13.50
CA THR A 98 -15.37 -2.12 12.51
C THR A 98 -14.42 -3.15 11.89
N GLY A 99 -14.48 -3.31 10.57
CA GLY A 99 -13.52 -4.09 9.81
C GLY A 99 -12.14 -3.44 9.77
N ARG A 100 -11.06 -4.23 9.66
CA ARG A 100 -9.68 -3.71 9.59
C ARG A 100 -9.46 -2.74 8.42
N ASP A 101 -10.20 -2.93 7.34
CA ASP A 101 -10.21 -2.08 6.14
C ASP A 101 -10.68 -0.64 6.43
N GLN A 102 -11.49 -0.45 7.47
CA GLN A 102 -12.02 0.87 7.86
C GLN A 102 -11.03 1.71 8.68
N VAL A 103 -10.00 1.09 9.28
CA VAL A 103 -9.00 1.80 10.10
C VAL A 103 -8.27 2.87 9.30
N ARG A 104 -7.98 2.62 8.01
CA ARG A 104 -7.27 3.58 7.15
C ARG A 104 -8.13 4.81 6.84
N PRO A 105 -9.40 4.69 6.38
CA PRO A 105 -10.31 5.83 6.29
C PRO A 105 -10.46 6.60 7.61
N MET A 106 -10.56 5.93 8.76
CA MET A 106 -10.66 6.60 10.06
C MET A 106 -9.39 7.41 10.39
N LEU A 107 -8.22 6.90 10.00
CA LEU A 107 -6.95 7.62 10.12
C LEU A 107 -6.91 8.84 9.19
N GLN A 108 -7.45 8.77 7.96
CA GLN A 108 -7.59 9.95 7.09
C GLN A 108 -8.39 11.04 7.79
N SER A 109 -9.57 10.69 8.33
CA SER A 109 -10.43 11.62 9.05
C SER A 109 -9.73 12.25 10.24
N LEU A 110 -9.02 11.44 11.04
CA LEU A 110 -8.27 11.92 12.20
C LEU A 110 -7.17 12.93 11.81
N LEU A 111 -6.45 12.69 10.71
CA LEU A 111 -5.40 13.60 10.23
C LEU A 111 -5.99 14.91 9.69
N GLU A 112 -7.09 14.83 8.94
CA GLU A 112 -7.83 15.99 8.46
C GLU A 112 -8.36 16.86 9.61
N ASP A 113 -8.91 16.25 10.66
CA ASP A 113 -9.52 17.01 11.76
C ASP A 113 -8.47 17.55 12.74
N ARG A 114 -7.57 16.68 13.21
CA ARG A 114 -6.61 17.05 14.26
C ARG A 114 -5.44 17.86 13.74
N PHE A 115 -5.03 17.64 12.49
CA PHE A 115 -3.92 18.40 11.89
C PHE A 115 -4.39 19.36 10.78
N GLN A 116 -5.71 19.52 10.59
CA GLN A 116 -6.27 20.42 9.57
C GLN A 116 -5.72 20.12 8.17
N MET A 117 -5.51 18.83 7.89
CA MET A 117 -4.85 18.36 6.68
C MET A 117 -5.74 18.60 5.45
N LYS A 118 -5.14 19.14 4.39
CA LYS A 118 -5.74 19.25 3.06
C LYS A 118 -4.78 18.67 2.02
N THR A 119 -5.32 17.88 1.09
CA THR A 119 -4.51 17.19 0.08
C THR A 119 -5.17 17.21 -1.28
N HIS A 120 -4.35 16.96 -2.32
CA HIS A 120 -4.81 16.61 -3.66
C HIS A 120 -3.88 15.55 -4.29
N ARG A 121 -4.34 14.91 -5.37
CA ARG A 121 -3.50 14.02 -6.18
C ARG A 121 -2.80 14.81 -7.29
N ASP A 122 -1.53 14.51 -7.52
CA ASP A 122 -0.71 15.12 -8.55
C ASP A 122 0.15 14.04 -9.24
N SER A 123 0.79 14.37 -10.35
CA SER A 123 1.71 13.49 -11.08
C SER A 123 3.11 14.09 -11.12
N LYS A 124 4.10 13.37 -10.57
CA LYS A 124 5.50 13.82 -10.52
C LYS A 124 6.42 12.86 -11.23
N GLU A 125 7.46 13.38 -11.89
CA GLU A 125 8.48 12.55 -12.50
C GLU A 125 9.43 11.98 -11.43
N PHE A 126 9.59 10.65 -11.41
CA PHE A 126 10.57 9.95 -10.60
C PHE A 126 11.57 9.21 -11.48
N ALA A 127 12.80 9.05 -10.99
CA ALA A 127 13.69 8.01 -11.49
C ALA A 127 13.15 6.65 -11.04
N VAL A 128 12.85 5.77 -11.99
CA VAL A 128 12.26 4.46 -11.77
C VAL A 128 13.08 3.38 -12.46
N TYR A 129 12.91 2.15 -12.01
CA TYR A 129 13.14 0.99 -12.88
C TYR A 129 11.84 0.62 -13.54
N ALA A 130 11.86 0.45 -14.85
CA ALA A 130 10.67 0.05 -15.56
C ALA A 130 10.71 -1.42 -15.96
N LEU A 131 9.67 -2.10 -15.49
CA LEU A 131 9.17 -3.39 -15.90
C LEU A 131 8.93 -3.47 -17.41
N VAL A 132 9.82 -3.99 -18.25
CA VAL A 132 9.54 -4.10 -19.70
C VAL A 132 9.75 -5.51 -20.24
N VAL A 133 9.09 -5.81 -21.36
CA VAL A 133 9.33 -7.04 -22.12
C VAL A 133 10.72 -6.95 -22.78
N ALA A 134 11.54 -7.97 -22.55
CA ALA A 134 12.87 -8.07 -23.14
C ALA A 134 12.80 -8.45 -24.62
N LYS A 135 13.94 -8.32 -25.31
CA LYS A 135 14.09 -8.78 -26.69
C LYS A 135 13.84 -10.29 -26.73
N GLY A 136 12.88 -10.71 -27.55
CA GLY A 136 12.44 -12.11 -27.64
C GLY A 136 11.03 -12.37 -27.08
N GLY A 137 10.37 -11.36 -26.51
CA GLY A 137 8.98 -11.47 -26.06
C GLY A 137 8.82 -12.10 -24.67
N PRO A 138 7.60 -12.06 -24.11
CA PRO A 138 7.33 -12.62 -22.79
C PRO A 138 7.41 -14.16 -22.83
N LYS A 139 8.06 -14.74 -21.82
CA LYS A 139 8.17 -16.20 -21.62
C LYS A 139 7.46 -16.66 -20.34
N LEU A 140 6.58 -15.82 -19.82
CA LEU A 140 5.81 -16.08 -18.60
C LEU A 140 4.75 -17.15 -18.85
N LYS A 141 4.51 -17.98 -17.85
CA LYS A 141 3.40 -18.92 -17.84
C LYS A 141 2.16 -18.20 -17.31
N GLU A 142 1.14 -18.03 -18.14
CA GLU A 142 -0.16 -17.57 -17.66
C GLU A 142 -0.75 -18.59 -16.67
N SER A 143 -1.28 -18.08 -15.56
CA SER A 143 -1.99 -18.91 -14.60
C SER A 143 -3.30 -19.39 -15.21
N PRO A 144 -3.76 -20.61 -14.90
CA PRO A 144 -5.06 -21.09 -15.33
C PRO A 144 -6.17 -20.10 -14.92
N LYS A 145 -7.06 -19.78 -15.85
CA LYS A 145 -8.33 -19.13 -15.50
C LYS A 145 -9.11 -20.14 -14.65
N GLU A 146 -9.61 -19.72 -13.49
CA GLU A 146 -10.50 -20.58 -12.70
C GLU A 146 -11.65 -21.05 -13.58
N SER A 147 -11.86 -22.37 -13.60
CA SER A 147 -13.14 -22.91 -14.06
C SER A 147 -14.22 -22.35 -13.13
N PRO A 148 -15.42 -22.00 -13.63
CA PRO A 148 -16.53 -21.69 -12.75
C PRO A 148 -16.64 -22.79 -11.70
N LEU A 149 -16.62 -22.42 -10.42
CA LEU A 149 -16.74 -23.34 -9.31
C LEU A 149 -17.95 -24.24 -9.55
N ASP A 150 -17.75 -25.56 -9.57
CA ASP A 150 -18.86 -26.50 -9.51
C ASP A 150 -19.48 -26.33 -8.12
N PRO A 151 -20.76 -25.91 -8.00
CA PRO A 151 -21.38 -25.58 -6.71
C PRO A 151 -21.47 -26.77 -5.72
N ALA A 152 -21.05 -27.96 -6.14
CA ALA A 152 -21.14 -29.21 -5.41
C ALA A 152 -19.82 -29.70 -4.79
N ASP A 153 -18.70 -28.97 -4.94
CA ASP A 153 -17.44 -29.36 -4.28
C ASP A 153 -17.46 -28.97 -2.78
N PRO A 154 -17.47 -29.95 -1.84
CA PRO A 154 -17.47 -29.69 -0.40
C PRO A 154 -16.18 -29.03 0.11
N GLY A 155 -15.14 -28.94 -0.73
CA GLY A 155 -13.88 -28.25 -0.44
C GLY A 155 -13.79 -26.82 -0.98
N ALA A 156 -14.83 -26.31 -1.65
CA ALA A 156 -14.82 -24.95 -2.17
C ALA A 156 -14.76 -23.92 -1.01
N PRO A 157 -13.90 -22.88 -1.07
CA PRO A 157 -13.92 -21.82 -0.08
C PRO A 157 -15.32 -21.20 -0.06
N SER A 158 -15.98 -21.28 1.09
CA SER A 158 -17.32 -20.74 1.28
C SER A 158 -17.36 -19.28 0.83
N GLN A 159 -18.17 -18.98 -0.19
CA GLN A 159 -18.53 -17.61 -0.55
C GLN A 159 -19.22 -16.98 0.68
N GLY A 160 -18.47 -16.18 1.43
CA GLY A 160 -18.93 -15.62 2.70
C GLY A 160 -17.83 -15.18 3.67
N GLY A 161 -16.56 -15.54 3.43
CA GLY A 161 -15.42 -15.02 4.19
C GLY A 161 -14.64 -14.01 3.36
N GLY A 162 -14.36 -12.83 3.91
CA GLY A 162 -13.56 -11.80 3.24
C GLY A 162 -12.25 -12.35 2.67
N VAL A 163 -11.77 -11.74 1.59
CA VAL A 163 -10.46 -12.03 1.00
C VAL A 163 -9.40 -11.78 2.08
N ASN A 164 -9.00 -12.82 2.79
CA ASN A 164 -8.05 -12.71 3.89
C ASN A 164 -6.64 -12.56 3.29
N VAL A 165 -6.20 -11.30 3.16
CA VAL A 165 -4.80 -11.00 2.90
C VAL A 165 -4.00 -11.32 4.17
N SER A 166 -3.11 -12.30 4.10
CA SER A 166 -2.24 -12.69 5.21
C SER A 166 -0.79 -12.62 4.78
N ALA A 167 0.06 -12.00 5.59
CA ALA A 167 1.51 -12.03 5.41
C ALA A 167 2.15 -12.70 6.62
N GLN A 168 3.05 -13.65 6.39
CA GLN A 168 3.83 -14.32 7.41
C GLN A 168 5.31 -14.22 7.05
N GLY A 169 6.11 -13.66 7.93
CA GLY A 169 7.55 -13.51 7.76
C GLY A 169 8.32 -14.15 8.90
N GLY A 170 9.49 -14.72 8.60
CA GLY A 170 10.39 -15.27 9.61
C GLY A 170 11.77 -15.59 9.04
N ARG A 171 12.59 -16.29 9.84
CA ARG A 171 13.96 -16.70 9.44
C ARG A 171 14.00 -17.50 8.13
N GLY A 172 12.92 -18.22 7.81
CA GLY A 172 12.81 -19.04 6.61
C GLY A 172 12.31 -18.30 5.36
N GLY A 173 11.98 -17.01 5.45
CA GLY A 173 11.47 -16.22 4.33
C GLY A 173 10.12 -15.55 4.61
N VAL A 174 9.49 -15.06 3.54
CA VAL A 174 8.22 -14.33 3.56
C VAL A 174 7.19 -15.07 2.71
N ASN A 175 6.00 -15.28 3.24
CA ASN A 175 4.84 -15.74 2.50
C ASN A 175 3.73 -14.70 2.57
N VAL A 176 3.09 -14.40 1.46
CA VAL A 176 1.95 -13.49 1.37
C VAL A 176 0.85 -14.15 0.55
N ASN A 177 -0.33 -14.27 1.14
CA ASN A 177 -1.56 -14.68 0.46
C ASN A 177 -2.38 -13.43 0.18
N TYR A 178 -2.72 -13.18 -1.08
CA TYR A 178 -3.56 -12.05 -1.50
C TYR A 178 -5.03 -12.45 -1.69
N GLY A 179 -5.37 -13.71 -1.40
CA GLY A 179 -6.66 -14.32 -1.63
C GLY A 179 -6.91 -14.66 -3.11
N GLY A 180 -8.03 -15.34 -3.37
CA GLY A 180 -8.41 -15.74 -4.74
C GLY A 180 -7.35 -16.60 -5.45
N GLY A 181 -6.57 -17.40 -4.71
CA GLY A 181 -5.49 -18.23 -5.24
C GLY A 181 -4.20 -17.48 -5.59
N SER A 182 -4.12 -16.17 -5.33
CA SER A 182 -2.90 -15.38 -5.54
C SER A 182 -2.00 -15.39 -4.32
N SER A 183 -0.72 -15.68 -4.51
CA SER A 183 0.25 -15.79 -3.41
C SER A 183 1.68 -15.51 -3.85
N VAL A 184 2.51 -15.09 -2.91
CA VAL A 184 3.97 -14.98 -3.03
C VAL A 184 4.62 -15.79 -1.92
N ALA A 185 5.66 -16.55 -2.26
CA ALA A 185 6.64 -17.06 -1.32
C ALA A 185 8.02 -16.54 -1.73
N PHE A 186 8.82 -16.10 -0.77
CA PHE A 186 10.21 -15.72 -0.95
C PHE A 186 11.04 -16.35 0.15
N ALA A 187 11.71 -17.46 -0.17
CA ALA A 187 12.39 -18.34 0.76
C ALA A 187 13.45 -19.16 0.02
N ASN A 188 14.50 -19.61 0.71
CA ASN A 188 15.49 -20.56 0.16
C ASN A 188 16.08 -20.11 -1.19
N ASN A 189 16.46 -18.84 -1.30
CA ASN A 189 17.01 -18.23 -2.53
C ASN A 189 16.04 -18.24 -3.73
N ARG A 190 14.74 -18.38 -3.49
CA ARG A 190 13.73 -18.46 -4.53
C ARG A 190 12.53 -17.58 -4.24
N PHE A 191 12.04 -16.94 -5.29
CA PHE A 191 10.71 -16.34 -5.34
C PHE A 191 9.75 -17.25 -6.11
N GLU A 192 8.58 -17.49 -5.54
CA GLU A 192 7.47 -18.17 -6.18
C GLU A 192 6.21 -17.32 -6.06
N GLY A 193 5.75 -16.80 -7.19
CA GLY A 193 4.49 -16.11 -7.36
C GLY A 193 3.47 -17.01 -8.05
N ARG A 194 2.26 -17.08 -7.51
CA ARG A 194 1.11 -17.74 -8.15
C ARG A 194 0.03 -16.72 -8.44
N LYS A 195 -0.57 -16.80 -9.63
CA LYS A 195 -1.67 -15.91 -10.07
C LYS A 195 -1.33 -14.43 -9.81
N LEU A 196 -0.10 -14.02 -10.17
CA LEU A 196 0.36 -12.64 -9.98
C LEU A 196 0.06 -11.77 -11.18
N SER A 197 -0.55 -10.62 -10.94
CA SER A 197 -0.59 -9.53 -11.91
C SER A 197 0.78 -8.83 -11.95
N MET A 198 1.11 -8.21 -13.10
CA MET A 198 2.34 -7.41 -13.20
C MET A 198 2.41 -6.28 -12.16
N PRO A 199 1.32 -5.56 -11.82
CA PRO A 199 1.33 -4.60 -10.71
C PRO A 199 1.80 -5.21 -9.38
N LEU A 200 1.25 -6.36 -8.96
CA LEU A 200 1.68 -7.04 -7.73
C LEU A 200 3.15 -7.48 -7.80
N PHE A 201 3.59 -7.95 -8.97
CA PHE A 201 4.97 -8.34 -9.18
C PHE A 201 5.94 -7.15 -9.09
N THR A 202 5.60 -6.01 -9.72
CA THR A 202 6.41 -4.79 -9.62
C THR A 202 6.41 -4.18 -8.22
N GLU A 203 5.29 -4.27 -7.49
CA GLU A 203 5.25 -3.86 -6.10
C GLU A 203 6.18 -4.72 -5.25
N TRP A 204 6.21 -6.04 -5.49
CA TRP A 204 7.13 -6.95 -4.83
C TRP A 204 8.60 -6.63 -5.14
N LEU A 205 8.95 -6.46 -6.43
CA LEU A 205 10.31 -6.07 -6.83
C LEU A 205 10.75 -4.77 -6.16
N GLY A 206 9.87 -3.77 -6.12
CA GLY A 206 10.14 -2.46 -5.52
C GLY A 206 10.52 -2.50 -4.04
N ARG A 207 10.20 -3.59 -3.29
CA ARG A 207 10.59 -3.75 -1.89
C ARG A 207 12.11 -3.96 -1.70
N PHE A 208 12.81 -4.34 -2.76
CA PHE A 208 14.23 -4.69 -2.72
C PHE A 208 15.12 -3.74 -3.52
N MET A 209 14.51 -2.81 -4.25
CA MET A 209 15.19 -1.87 -5.13
C MET A 209 15.32 -0.49 -4.50
N ASP A 210 16.30 0.29 -4.96
CA ASP A 210 16.53 1.67 -4.52
C ASP A 210 15.58 2.68 -5.17
N ARG A 211 14.79 2.25 -6.16
CA ARG A 211 13.85 3.07 -6.91
C ARG A 211 12.53 2.33 -7.12
N PRO A 212 11.41 3.05 -7.30
CA PRO A 212 10.14 2.45 -7.65
C PRO A 212 10.29 1.59 -8.91
N VAL A 213 9.58 0.45 -8.94
CA VAL A 213 9.46 -0.39 -10.11
C VAL A 213 8.09 -0.15 -10.75
N VAL A 214 8.06 0.22 -12.02
CA VAL A 214 6.82 0.56 -12.75
C VAL A 214 6.58 -0.45 -13.84
N ASP A 215 5.39 -1.07 -13.85
CA ASP A 215 4.98 -1.97 -14.93
C ASP A 215 4.75 -1.19 -16.23
N MET A 216 5.52 -1.52 -17.26
CA MET A 216 5.33 -1.06 -18.63
C MET A 216 5.49 -2.22 -19.61
N THR A 217 5.12 -3.43 -19.17
CA THR A 217 5.15 -4.64 -19.98
C THR A 217 3.93 -4.73 -20.92
N GLY A 218 2.82 -4.09 -20.52
CA GLY A 218 1.53 -4.20 -21.19
C GLY A 218 0.80 -5.54 -20.94
N LEU A 219 1.33 -6.39 -20.06
CA LEU A 219 0.79 -7.71 -19.75
C LEU A 219 -0.34 -7.62 -18.73
N LYS A 220 -1.53 -8.09 -19.12
CA LYS A 220 -2.77 -7.92 -18.32
C LYS A 220 -3.28 -9.20 -17.66
N SER A 221 -2.69 -10.36 -17.96
CA SER A 221 -3.08 -11.63 -17.36
C SER A 221 -2.46 -11.77 -15.96
N THR A 222 -2.74 -12.89 -15.32
CA THR A 222 -2.01 -13.32 -14.12
C THR A 222 -1.05 -14.43 -14.49
N TYR A 223 0.09 -14.49 -13.80
CA TYR A 223 1.20 -15.35 -14.16
C TYR A 223 1.70 -16.13 -12.94
N ASP A 224 2.14 -17.36 -13.20
CA ASP A 224 2.97 -18.10 -12.27
C ASP A 224 4.43 -17.72 -12.56
N ILE A 225 5.12 -17.16 -11.56
CA ILE A 225 6.45 -16.59 -11.71
C ILE A 225 7.39 -17.29 -10.74
N THR A 226 8.50 -17.80 -11.24
CA THR A 226 9.58 -18.35 -10.42
C THR A 226 10.86 -17.64 -10.75
N LEU A 227 11.57 -17.15 -9.73
CA LEU A 227 12.89 -16.55 -9.86
C LEU A 227 13.84 -17.26 -8.88
N ASP A 228 14.98 -17.69 -9.39
CA ASP A 228 16.07 -18.25 -8.59
C ASP A 228 17.17 -17.19 -8.43
N PHE A 229 17.66 -17.05 -7.20
CA PHE A 229 18.69 -16.10 -6.82
C PHE A 229 19.94 -16.82 -6.33
N THR A 230 21.08 -16.16 -6.41
CA THR A 230 22.26 -16.62 -5.68
C THR A 230 22.05 -16.40 -4.18
N PRO A 231 22.70 -17.19 -3.31
CA PRO A 231 22.65 -16.98 -1.86
C PRO A 231 23.01 -15.54 -1.46
N GLU A 232 24.00 -14.94 -2.11
CA GLU A 232 24.50 -13.60 -1.85
C GLU A 232 23.45 -12.52 -2.18
N ASP A 233 22.85 -12.58 -3.37
CA ASP A 233 21.83 -11.63 -3.79
C ASP A 233 20.55 -11.79 -2.96
N TYR A 234 20.14 -13.04 -2.66
CA TYR A 234 19.00 -13.30 -1.78
C TYR A 234 19.20 -12.71 -0.38
N MET A 235 20.39 -12.91 0.22
CA MET A 235 20.72 -12.33 1.52
C MET A 235 20.70 -10.80 1.49
N ALA A 236 21.26 -10.19 0.45
CA ALA A 236 21.22 -8.74 0.30
C ALA A 236 19.79 -8.20 0.14
N MET A 237 18.92 -8.90 -0.60
CA MET A 237 17.49 -8.56 -0.69
C MET A 237 16.81 -8.63 0.69
N MET A 238 17.05 -9.69 1.46
CA MET A 238 16.50 -9.82 2.81
C MET A 238 16.97 -8.70 3.75
N ILE A 239 18.25 -8.32 3.69
CA ILE A 239 18.80 -7.21 4.46
C ILE A 239 18.13 -5.89 4.07
N ARG A 240 18.01 -5.60 2.76
CA ARG A 240 17.33 -4.38 2.27
C ARG A 240 15.87 -4.32 2.73
N SER A 241 15.15 -5.43 2.67
CA SER A 241 13.77 -5.51 3.16
C SER A 241 13.67 -5.27 4.66
N ALA A 242 14.60 -5.80 5.46
CA ALA A 242 14.62 -5.58 6.90
C ALA A 242 14.91 -4.11 7.23
N ILE A 243 15.84 -3.46 6.54
CA ILE A 243 16.11 -2.02 6.66
C ILE A 243 14.87 -1.21 6.29
N ALA A 244 14.21 -1.53 5.17
CA ALA A 244 12.98 -0.87 4.73
C ALA A 244 11.82 -1.06 5.74
N ALA A 245 11.82 -2.15 6.50
CA ALA A 245 10.88 -2.39 7.60
C ALA A 245 11.31 -1.74 8.93
N GLY A 246 12.41 -0.97 8.95
CA GLY A 246 12.90 -0.28 10.14
C GLY A 246 13.68 -1.16 11.12
N VAL A 247 14.09 -2.37 10.70
CA VAL A 247 14.89 -3.27 11.53
C VAL A 247 16.33 -2.77 11.59
N VAL A 248 16.83 -2.55 12.80
CA VAL A 248 18.25 -2.23 13.04
C VAL A 248 19.07 -3.52 12.96
N LEU A 249 19.93 -3.61 11.95
CA LEU A 249 20.79 -4.78 11.72
C LEU A 249 22.21 -4.54 12.26
N PRO A 250 22.90 -5.59 12.72
CA PRO A 250 24.27 -5.48 13.19
C PRO A 250 25.23 -5.21 12.00
N PRO A 251 26.40 -4.55 12.22
CA PRO A 251 27.33 -4.18 11.16
C PRO A 251 27.78 -5.35 10.27
N GLU A 252 27.86 -6.55 10.83
CA GLU A 252 28.21 -7.77 10.09
C GLU A 252 27.16 -8.12 9.02
N ALA A 253 25.88 -7.88 9.31
CA ALA A 253 24.81 -8.07 8.32
C ALA A 253 24.93 -7.04 7.19
N MET A 254 25.31 -5.80 7.50
CA MET A 254 25.50 -4.76 6.48
C MET A 254 26.65 -5.11 5.51
N ARG A 255 27.73 -5.72 6.00
CA ARG A 255 28.86 -6.17 5.15
C ARG A 255 28.43 -7.21 4.11
N ALA A 256 27.40 -8.01 4.39
CA ALA A 256 26.89 -8.98 3.41
C ALA A 256 26.28 -8.31 2.16
N LEU A 257 25.97 -7.01 2.20
CA LEU A 257 25.54 -6.26 1.02
C LEU A 257 26.67 -6.04 0.00
N GLU A 258 27.94 -6.06 0.42
CA GLU A 258 29.09 -5.82 -0.46
C GLU A 258 29.33 -6.96 -1.46
N GLY A 259 28.88 -8.19 -1.13
CA GLY A 259 29.03 -9.38 -1.96
C GLY A 259 27.93 -9.57 -3.00
N ALA A 260 26.86 -8.78 -2.97
CA ALA A 260 25.75 -8.89 -3.91
C ALA A 260 26.01 -8.07 -5.17
N SER A 261 25.97 -8.73 -6.33
CA SER A 261 26.12 -8.05 -7.62
C SER A 261 24.77 -7.57 -8.18
N GLY A 262 23.66 -8.17 -7.75
CA GLY A 262 22.33 -7.94 -8.32
C GLY A 262 22.13 -8.59 -9.70
N ASP A 263 23.14 -9.31 -10.21
CA ASP A 263 23.07 -9.93 -11.53
C ASP A 263 22.07 -11.08 -11.58
N SER A 264 21.84 -11.78 -10.45
CA SER A 264 20.90 -12.91 -10.44
C SER A 264 19.47 -12.47 -10.70
N LEU A 265 19.06 -11.30 -10.21
CA LEU A 265 17.73 -10.73 -10.51
C LEU A 265 17.61 -10.41 -12.00
N SER A 266 18.62 -9.75 -12.57
CA SER A 266 18.63 -9.41 -14.00
C SER A 266 18.56 -10.67 -14.88
N ALA A 267 19.40 -11.66 -14.57
CA ALA A 267 19.42 -12.95 -15.26
C ALA A 267 18.07 -13.69 -15.11
N ALA A 268 17.51 -13.74 -13.91
CA ALA A 268 16.22 -14.39 -13.66
C ALA A 268 15.09 -13.73 -14.44
N LEU A 269 15.02 -12.39 -14.49
CA LEU A 269 14.03 -11.67 -15.29
C LEU A 269 14.19 -11.95 -16.79
N GLN A 270 15.42 -12.06 -17.30
CA GLN A 270 15.66 -12.41 -18.70
C GLN A 270 15.12 -13.80 -19.06
N THR A 271 15.15 -14.77 -18.13
CA THR A 271 14.53 -16.09 -18.37
C THR A 271 13.02 -16.00 -18.62
N LEU A 272 12.36 -15.02 -18.00
CA LEU A 272 10.93 -14.73 -18.18
C LEU A 272 10.65 -13.84 -19.41
N GLY A 273 11.68 -13.44 -20.14
CA GLY A 273 11.54 -12.47 -21.24
C GLY A 273 11.20 -11.07 -20.74
N LEU A 274 11.64 -10.72 -19.52
CA LEU A 274 11.47 -9.40 -18.91
C LEU A 274 12.83 -8.76 -18.63
N LYS A 275 12.86 -7.45 -18.47
CA LYS A 275 14.05 -6.72 -18.01
C LYS A 275 13.65 -5.43 -17.29
N LEU A 276 14.59 -4.90 -16.51
CA LEU A 276 14.46 -3.60 -15.86
C LEU A 276 15.24 -2.54 -16.65
N GLU A 277 14.62 -1.40 -16.90
CA GLU A 277 15.27 -0.25 -17.53
C GLU A 277 15.21 0.98 -16.63
N SER A 278 16.35 1.64 -16.39
CA SER A 278 16.36 2.91 -15.69
C SER A 278 15.77 4.01 -16.58
N ARG A 279 14.68 4.65 -16.15
CA ARG A 279 14.08 5.79 -16.85
C ARG A 279 13.38 6.75 -15.90
N LYS A 280 12.96 7.90 -16.42
CA LYS A 280 11.99 8.75 -15.74
C LYS A 280 10.57 8.31 -16.10
N ALA A 281 9.68 8.31 -15.11
CA ALA A 281 8.26 8.05 -15.33
C ALA A 281 7.40 8.90 -14.38
N PRO A 282 6.21 9.34 -14.82
CA PRO A 282 5.24 9.96 -13.93
C PRO A 282 4.72 8.91 -12.93
N ILE A 283 4.75 9.26 -11.64
CA ILE A 283 4.10 8.50 -10.57
C ILE A 283 3.06 9.41 -9.92
N GLU A 284 1.89 8.84 -9.65
CA GLU A 284 0.86 9.53 -8.88
C GLU A 284 1.30 9.70 -7.41
N VAL A 285 1.19 10.93 -6.93
CA VAL A 285 1.56 11.32 -5.57
C VAL A 285 0.37 11.98 -4.88
N LEU A 286 0.34 11.89 -3.56
CA LEU A 286 -0.53 12.70 -2.73
C LEU A 286 0.26 13.91 -2.23
N VAL A 287 -0.21 15.10 -2.58
CA VAL A 287 0.38 16.36 -2.17
C VAL A 287 -0.40 16.90 -0.97
N VAL A 288 0.31 17.19 0.11
CA VAL A 288 -0.22 17.88 1.30
C VAL A 288 -0.12 19.38 1.06
N ASP A 289 -1.27 20.01 0.80
CA ASP A 289 -1.39 21.45 0.57
C ASP A 289 -1.26 22.25 1.85
N LYS A 290 -1.90 21.73 2.91
CA LYS A 290 -1.90 22.33 4.24
C LYS A 290 -1.94 21.22 5.28
N MET A 291 -1.17 21.39 6.34
CA MET A 291 -1.24 20.59 7.55
C MET A 291 -0.54 21.36 8.68
N GLU A 292 -1.09 21.31 9.89
CA GLU A 292 -0.45 21.87 11.08
C GLU A 292 0.62 20.91 11.62
N LYS A 293 1.67 21.45 12.25
CA LYS A 293 2.74 20.60 12.83
C LYS A 293 2.30 19.87 14.09
N MET A 294 1.34 20.44 14.82
CA MET A 294 0.84 19.94 16.10
C MET A 294 -0.67 19.71 15.97
N PRO A 295 -1.21 18.68 16.64
CA PRO A 295 -2.63 18.43 16.61
C PRO A 295 -3.40 19.50 17.40
N THR A 296 -4.65 19.72 17.04
CA THR A 296 -5.62 20.41 17.91
C THR A 296 -5.82 19.62 19.21
N GLU A 297 -6.31 20.28 20.26
CA GLU A 297 -6.61 19.64 21.54
C GLU A 297 -7.59 18.47 21.38
N ASN A 298 -7.48 17.49 22.29
CA ASN A 298 -8.26 16.25 22.25
C ASN A 298 -9.72 16.44 22.63
#